data_AF-A0A945I645-F1
#
_entry.id   AF-A0A945I645-F1
#
_cell.length_a   1.000
_cell.length_b   1.000
_cell.length_c   1.000
_cell.angle_alpha   90.00
_cell.angle_beta   90.00
_cell.angle_gamma   90.00
#
_symmetry.space_group_name_H-M   'P 1'
#
loop_
_entity.id
_entity.type
_entity.pdbx_description
1 polymer ?
#
loop_
_entity_poly.entity_id
_entity_poly.type
_entity_poly.pdbx_seq_one_letter_code
_entity_poly.pdbx_strand_id
1 'polypeptide(L)'
;AFVDTYREAQRARVAKLDDIAHGLIETRMAARKKFKATGDAKDRVIGAHTPVMTIWRTAADLRYFDLALDPSDRKYGSVWGQDPYQSNYGNVGFARFCSPESWLSTWSGLSSQAEMAKTSPAVEQPSILIAYTGDNTVYPSDSTAIFEAIASADKVQHKIRGDHHGHALAEGEEPGRIEAGKILTDWLASRFPKE
;
A
#
# COMPACT_ATOMS: atom_id res chain seq x y z
N ALA A 1 20.96 -11.37 -8.81
CA ALA A 1 22.10 -10.85 -8.02
C ALA A 1 21.78 -9.48 -7.41
N PHE A 2 21.86 -8.35 -8.13
CA PHE A 2 21.59 -7.03 -7.53
C PHE A 2 20.17 -6.88 -6.99
N VAL A 3 19.15 -7.21 -7.79
CA VAL A 3 17.73 -7.08 -7.41
C VAL A 3 17.42 -7.85 -6.12
N ASP A 4 17.95 -9.07 -6.01
CA ASP A 4 17.73 -9.95 -4.85
C ASP A 4 18.38 -9.35 -3.61
N THR A 5 19.66 -8.96 -3.69
CA THR A 5 20.38 -8.29 -2.59
C THR A 5 19.68 -6.99 -2.16
N TYR A 6 19.16 -6.21 -3.11
CA TYR A 6 18.41 -4.99 -2.82
C TYR A 6 17.12 -5.29 -2.05
N ARG A 7 16.35 -6.29 -2.49
CA ARG A 7 15.10 -6.72 -1.83
C ARG A 7 15.36 -7.26 -0.42
N GLU A 8 16.42 -8.05 -0.24
CA GLU A 8 16.85 -8.53 1.09
C GLU A 8 17.21 -7.35 2.01
N ALA A 9 17.95 -6.37 1.51
CA ALA A 9 18.30 -5.17 2.28
C ALA A 9 17.06 -4.33 2.65
N GLN A 10 16.08 -4.20 1.75
CA GLN A 10 14.80 -3.54 2.07
C GLN A 10 14.03 -4.30 3.15
N ARG A 11 14.00 -5.65 3.09
CA ARG A 11 13.36 -6.47 4.12
C ARG A 11 14.02 -6.29 5.49
N ALA A 12 15.35 -6.32 5.55
CA ALA A 12 16.11 -6.08 6.78
C ALA A 12 15.86 -4.67 7.35
N ARG A 13 15.73 -3.68 6.47
CA ARG A 13 15.36 -2.31 6.86
C ARG A 13 13.96 -2.25 7.48
N VAL A 14 12.97 -2.92 6.89
CA VAL A 14 11.60 -2.99 7.45
C VAL A 14 11.61 -3.65 8.82
N ALA A 15 12.35 -4.75 8.99
CA ALA A 15 12.49 -5.41 10.30
C ALA A 15 13.04 -4.47 11.38
N LYS A 16 14.08 -3.68 11.05
CA LYS A 16 14.61 -2.66 11.98
C LYS A 16 13.58 -1.59 12.34
N LEU A 17 12.72 -1.18 11.40
CA LEU A 17 11.66 -0.21 11.66
C LEU A 17 10.56 -0.80 12.55
N ASP A 18 10.23 -2.08 12.37
CA ASP A 18 9.32 -2.81 13.26
C ASP A 18 9.88 -2.84 14.68
N ASP A 19 11.14 -3.22 14.87
CA ASP A 19 11.79 -3.24 16.19
C ASP A 19 11.74 -1.87 16.88
N ILE A 20 11.99 -0.80 16.13
CA ILE A 20 11.86 0.58 16.63
C ILE A 20 10.41 0.85 17.06
N ALA A 21 9.43 0.51 16.24
CA ALA A 21 8.02 0.73 16.55
C ALA A 21 7.61 -0.04 17.83
N HIS A 22 7.98 -1.31 17.94
CA HIS A 22 7.73 -2.13 19.12
C HIS A 22 8.38 -1.52 20.38
N GLY A 23 9.64 -1.11 20.33
CA GLY A 23 10.32 -0.50 21.47
C GLY A 23 9.69 0.82 21.92
N LEU A 24 9.22 1.64 20.97
CA LEU A 24 8.48 2.88 21.27
C LEU A 24 7.15 2.60 21.96
N ILE A 25 6.40 1.59 21.50
CA ILE A 25 5.15 1.16 22.12
C ILE A 25 5.39 0.61 23.52
N GLU A 26 6.39 -0.27 23.68
CA GLU A 26 6.76 -0.87 24.95
C GLU A 26 7.12 0.19 25.99
N THR A 27 7.97 1.16 25.61
CA THR A 27 8.35 2.28 26.48
C THR A 27 7.12 3.04 26.99
N ARG A 28 6.20 3.40 26.09
CA ARG A 28 4.97 4.12 26.45
C ARG A 28 4.08 3.27 27.36
N MET A 29 3.93 1.98 27.07
CA MET A 29 3.08 1.08 27.85
C MET A 29 3.65 0.80 29.24
N ALA A 30 4.97 0.63 29.36
CA ALA A 30 5.67 0.48 30.63
C ALA A 30 5.49 1.73 31.50
N ALA A 31 5.63 2.93 30.93
CA ALA A 31 5.40 4.19 31.64
C ALA A 31 3.94 4.33 32.12
N ARG A 32 2.94 3.97 31.30
CA ARG A 32 1.53 3.93 31.74
C ARG A 32 1.33 3.02 32.95
N LYS A 33 1.91 1.82 32.91
CA LYS A 33 1.84 0.85 34.02
C LYS A 33 2.50 1.41 35.28
N LYS A 34 3.67 2.02 35.16
CA LYS A 34 4.42 2.61 36.28
C LYS A 34 3.71 3.82 36.86
N PHE A 35 3.13 4.70 36.05
CA PHE A 35 2.32 5.83 36.51
C PHE A 35 1.13 5.35 37.34
N LYS A 36 0.42 4.30 36.90
CA LYS A 36 -0.70 3.72 37.67
C LYS A 36 -0.29 3.23 39.06
N ALA A 37 0.96 2.76 39.21
CA ALA A 37 1.48 2.26 40.48
C ALA A 37 2.05 3.36 41.39
N THR A 38 2.64 4.41 40.81
CA THR A 38 3.47 5.39 41.54
C THR A 38 2.89 6.79 41.60
N GLY A 39 2.04 7.18 40.64
CA GLY A 39 1.57 8.54 40.47
C GLY A 39 2.62 9.54 39.95
N ASP A 40 3.82 9.09 39.54
CA ASP A 40 4.89 9.99 39.08
C ASP A 40 4.50 10.74 37.79
N ALA A 41 4.54 12.07 37.84
CA ALA A 41 4.22 12.94 36.71
C ALA A 41 5.09 12.68 35.48
N LYS A 42 6.35 12.24 35.63
CA LYS A 42 7.23 11.90 34.50
C LYS A 42 6.68 10.72 33.71
N ASP A 43 6.25 9.68 34.41
CA ASP A 43 5.68 8.47 33.79
C ASP A 43 4.33 8.78 33.15
N ARG A 44 3.56 9.74 33.69
CA ARG A 44 2.34 10.25 33.05
C ARG A 44 2.63 10.86 31.68
N VAL A 45 3.65 11.71 31.57
CA VAL A 45 4.02 12.36 30.31
C VAL A 45 4.49 11.33 29.29
N ILE A 46 5.40 10.44 29.67
CA ILE A 46 5.90 9.38 28.78
C ILE A 46 4.75 8.47 28.33
N GLY A 47 3.88 8.05 29.26
CA GLY A 47 2.73 7.19 28.94
C GLY A 47 1.66 7.86 28.07
N ALA A 48 1.53 9.19 28.14
CA ALA A 48 0.60 9.94 27.29
C ALA A 48 1.19 10.25 25.91
N HIS A 49 2.51 10.42 25.80
CA HIS A 49 3.19 10.75 24.56
C HIS A 49 3.13 9.58 23.57
N THR A 50 2.56 9.83 22.39
CA THR A 50 2.67 8.91 21.24
C THR A 50 3.72 9.47 20.29
N PRO A 51 4.86 8.79 20.12
CA PRO A 51 5.91 9.29 19.25
C PRO A 51 5.46 9.24 17.79
N VAL A 52 6.01 10.14 16.97
CA VAL A 52 5.86 10.13 15.51
C VAL A 52 7.14 9.53 14.92
N MET A 53 6.99 8.47 14.14
CA MET A 53 8.06 7.89 13.33
C MET A 53 8.15 8.62 12.00
N THR A 54 9.38 8.92 11.59
CA THR A 54 9.67 9.45 10.25
C THR A 54 10.28 8.35 9.39
N ILE A 55 9.54 7.92 8.37
CA ILE A 55 9.96 6.84 7.49
C ILE A 55 10.52 7.44 6.20
N TRP A 56 11.82 7.25 6.00
CA TRP A 56 12.49 7.71 4.79
C TRP A 56 12.40 6.72 3.65
N ARG A 57 12.49 7.21 2.41
CA ARG A 57 12.59 6.38 1.21
C ARG A 57 11.47 5.36 1.01
N THR A 58 10.21 5.78 1.19
CA THR A 58 9.03 4.91 1.01
C THR A 58 8.65 4.69 -0.46
N ALA A 59 9.32 5.37 -1.39
CA ALA A 59 9.23 5.17 -2.83
C ALA A 59 10.49 4.47 -3.40
N ALA A 60 11.18 3.66 -2.59
CA ALA A 60 12.41 2.97 -2.97
C ALA A 60 12.14 1.57 -3.57
N ASP A 61 11.06 1.43 -4.33
CA ASP A 61 10.79 0.24 -5.14
C ASP A 61 11.52 0.35 -6.48
N LEU A 62 12.27 -0.68 -6.86
CA LEU A 62 13.01 -0.69 -8.13
C LEU A 62 12.08 -0.64 -9.34
N ARG A 63 10.85 -1.15 -9.23
CA ARG A 63 9.87 -1.18 -10.33
C ARG A 63 9.44 0.21 -10.80
N TYR A 64 9.64 1.25 -9.98
CA TYR A 64 9.45 2.64 -10.39
C TYR A 64 10.49 3.10 -11.43
N PHE A 65 11.70 2.55 -11.41
CA PHE A 65 12.83 3.05 -12.21
C PHE A 65 13.43 2.00 -13.16
N ASP A 66 12.97 0.75 -13.07
CA ASP A 66 13.26 -0.31 -14.02
C ASP A 66 11.94 -0.86 -14.57
N LEU A 67 11.60 -0.44 -15.79
CA LEU A 67 10.34 -0.83 -16.44
C LEU A 67 10.34 -2.28 -16.95
N ALA A 68 11.50 -2.94 -16.98
CA ALA A 68 11.57 -4.37 -17.31
C ALA A 68 11.12 -5.24 -16.12
N LEU A 69 11.11 -4.71 -14.90
CA LEU A 69 10.56 -5.40 -13.73
C LEU A 69 9.03 -5.29 -13.74
N ASP A 70 8.35 -6.42 -13.87
CA ASP A 70 6.87 -6.51 -13.99
C ASP A 70 6.30 -5.55 -15.07
N PRO A 71 6.59 -5.80 -16.37
CA PRO A 71 6.29 -4.86 -17.46
C PRO A 71 4.80 -4.51 -17.59
N SER A 72 4.50 -3.23 -17.80
CA SER A 72 3.13 -2.71 -17.98
C SER A 72 3.11 -1.43 -18.81
N ASP A 73 1.94 -0.81 -19.00
CA ASP A 73 1.82 0.49 -19.68
C ASP A 73 2.25 1.68 -18.80
N ARG A 74 2.77 1.41 -17.59
CA ARG A 74 3.12 2.46 -16.64
C ARG A 74 4.25 3.33 -17.17
N LYS A 75 4.24 4.60 -16.77
CA LYS A 75 5.35 5.51 -17.03
C LYS A 75 6.48 5.23 -16.04
N TYR A 76 7.70 5.62 -16.39
CA TYR A 76 8.82 5.71 -15.45
C TYR A 76 8.39 6.50 -14.20
N GLY A 77 9.09 6.35 -13.08
CA GLY A 77 8.84 7.09 -11.85
C GLY A 77 7.78 6.48 -10.91
N SER A 78 7.60 7.17 -9.79
CA SER A 78 6.57 6.85 -8.80
C SER A 78 5.32 7.72 -8.99
N VAL A 79 4.29 7.47 -8.19
CA VAL A 79 3.10 8.34 -8.13
C VAL A 79 3.39 9.76 -7.62
N TRP A 80 4.59 9.99 -7.07
CA TRP A 80 5.05 11.31 -6.64
C TRP A 80 5.92 12.02 -7.68
N GLY A 81 6.19 11.36 -8.81
CA GLY A 81 6.99 11.91 -9.91
C GLY A 81 8.20 11.06 -10.30
N GLN A 82 8.97 11.62 -11.22
CA GLN A 82 10.08 10.95 -11.93
C GLN A 82 11.41 11.04 -11.17
N ASP A 83 11.52 11.98 -10.24
CA ASP A 83 12.75 12.22 -9.48
C ASP A 83 12.79 11.31 -8.23
N PRO A 84 13.71 10.32 -8.17
CA PRO A 84 13.84 9.44 -7.02
C PRO A 84 14.27 10.19 -5.75
N TYR A 85 15.02 11.29 -5.86
CA TYR A 85 15.44 12.08 -4.71
C TYR A 85 14.24 12.81 -4.11
N GLN A 86 13.43 13.48 -4.94
CA GLN A 86 12.20 14.12 -4.46
C GLN A 86 11.24 13.11 -3.82
N SER A 87 11.02 11.95 -4.47
CA SER A 87 10.08 10.95 -3.96
C SER A 87 10.53 10.31 -2.64
N ASN A 88 11.84 10.14 -2.45
CA ASN A 88 12.38 9.44 -1.28
C ASN A 88 12.82 10.37 -0.14
N TYR A 89 13.19 11.61 -0.44
CA TYR A 89 13.67 12.62 0.52
C TYR A 89 12.75 13.84 0.65
N GLY A 90 11.68 13.91 -0.13
CA GLY A 90 10.61 14.88 0.09
C GLY A 90 9.76 14.55 1.33
N ASN A 91 8.89 15.49 1.67
CA ASN A 91 7.91 15.35 2.76
C ASN A 91 6.66 14.56 2.33
N VAL A 92 6.46 14.32 1.04
CA VAL A 92 5.37 13.49 0.53
C VAL A 92 5.83 12.03 0.46
N GLY A 93 4.93 11.11 0.78
CA GLY A 93 5.16 9.68 0.66
C GLY A 93 4.25 8.87 1.58
N PHE A 94 3.97 7.63 1.19
CA PHE A 94 3.26 6.69 2.05
C PHE A 94 4.00 6.50 3.37
N ALA A 95 3.27 6.38 4.48
CA ALA A 95 3.81 6.19 5.83
C ALA A 95 4.84 7.23 6.32
N ARG A 96 5.05 8.35 5.60
CA ARG A 96 6.16 9.28 5.85
C ARG A 96 6.23 9.72 7.31
N PHE A 97 5.09 10.11 7.86
CA PHE A 97 4.89 10.45 9.26
C PHE A 97 3.75 9.58 9.79
N CYS A 98 4.05 8.69 10.71
CA CYS A 98 3.05 7.81 11.30
C CYS A 98 3.38 7.50 12.77
N SER A 99 2.40 7.06 13.56
CA SER A 99 2.71 6.51 14.88
C SER A 99 3.30 5.09 14.74
N PRO A 100 3.98 4.57 15.77
CA PRO A 100 4.42 3.18 15.80
C PRO A 100 3.31 2.16 15.51
N GLU A 101 2.10 2.39 16.05
CA GLU A 101 0.96 1.52 15.81
C GLU A 101 0.48 1.59 14.37
N SER A 102 0.40 2.80 13.80
CA SER A 102 0.04 2.95 12.38
C SER A 102 1.07 2.26 11.48
N TRP A 103 2.36 2.34 11.81
CA TRP A 103 3.41 1.60 11.10
C TRP A 103 3.15 0.09 11.12
N LEU A 104 2.99 -0.50 12.31
CA LEU A 104 2.80 -1.95 12.46
C LEU A 104 1.44 -2.44 11.93
N SER A 105 0.41 -1.60 12.00
CA SER A 105 -0.96 -1.94 11.60
C SER A 105 -1.16 -1.92 10.08
N THR A 106 -0.56 -0.95 9.39
CA THR A 106 -0.87 -0.66 7.98
C THR A 106 0.35 -0.72 7.07
N TRP A 107 1.50 -0.22 7.50
CA TRP A 107 2.60 0.13 6.59
C TRP A 107 3.75 -0.87 6.57
N SER A 108 3.96 -1.61 7.66
CA SER A 108 5.03 -2.62 7.72
C SER A 108 4.72 -3.77 6.77
N GLY A 109 5.58 -3.98 5.77
CA GLY A 109 5.51 -5.14 4.88
C GLY A 109 5.84 -6.48 5.55
N LEU A 110 6.15 -6.49 6.85
CA LEU A 110 6.42 -7.71 7.63
C LEU A 110 5.34 -7.97 8.70
N SER A 111 4.86 -6.91 9.36
CA SER A 111 3.96 -7.03 10.51
C SER A 111 2.49 -6.73 10.19
N SER A 112 2.21 -5.95 9.14
CA SER A 112 0.86 -5.51 8.80
C SER A 112 -0.08 -6.68 8.54
N GLN A 113 -1.31 -6.55 9.03
CA GLN A 113 -2.42 -7.45 8.67
C GLN A 113 -3.27 -6.87 7.53
N ALA A 114 -3.01 -5.63 7.12
CA ALA A 114 -3.65 -5.00 5.97
C ALA A 114 -2.99 -5.47 4.66
N GLU A 115 -3.07 -6.78 4.39
CA GLU A 115 -2.46 -7.43 3.23
C GLU A 115 -3.51 -8.24 2.48
N MET A 116 -3.61 -8.02 1.16
CA MET A 116 -4.61 -8.69 0.32
C MET A 116 -4.49 -10.21 0.36
N ALA A 117 -3.27 -10.77 0.39
CA ALA A 117 -3.07 -12.22 0.48
C ALA A 117 -3.72 -12.85 1.73
N LYS A 118 -3.86 -12.08 2.81
CA LYS A 118 -4.49 -12.53 4.06
C LYS A 118 -6.01 -12.33 4.09
N THR A 119 -6.51 -11.34 3.36
CA THR A 119 -7.91 -10.88 3.45
C THR A 119 -8.76 -11.25 2.24
N SER A 120 -8.20 -11.30 1.04
CA SER A 120 -8.89 -11.67 -0.20
C SER A 120 -9.58 -13.04 -0.14
N PRO A 121 -9.01 -14.09 0.52
CA PRO A 121 -9.70 -15.38 0.65
C PRO A 121 -11.02 -15.32 1.43
N ALA A 122 -11.27 -14.27 2.21
CA ALA A 122 -12.55 -14.10 2.91
C ALA A 122 -13.66 -13.53 2.02
N VAL A 123 -13.34 -13.12 0.78
CA VAL A 123 -14.29 -12.54 -0.17
C VAL A 123 -14.91 -13.66 -1.02
N GLU A 124 -16.11 -14.09 -0.63
CA GLU A 124 -16.87 -15.16 -1.29
C GLU A 124 -17.99 -14.64 -2.20
N GLN A 125 -18.35 -13.36 -2.09
CA GLN A 125 -19.43 -12.73 -2.84
C GLN A 125 -19.02 -12.48 -4.31
N PRO A 126 -20.00 -12.35 -5.23
CA PRO A 126 -19.74 -11.89 -6.60
C PRO A 126 -18.78 -10.69 -6.62
N SER A 127 -17.69 -10.81 -7.36
CA SER A 127 -16.57 -9.87 -7.29
C SER A 127 -16.12 -9.41 -8.67
N ILE A 128 -15.78 -8.13 -8.78
CA ILE A 128 -15.15 -7.57 -9.97
C ILE A 128 -13.85 -6.88 -9.55
N LEU A 129 -12.75 -7.21 -10.21
CA LEU A 129 -11.46 -6.54 -10.04
C LEU A 129 -11.12 -5.76 -11.31
N ILE A 130 -10.98 -4.44 -11.19
CA ILE A 130 -10.57 -3.57 -12.29
C ILE A 130 -9.17 -3.04 -11.97
N ALA A 131 -8.22 -3.28 -12.88
CA ALA A 131 -6.86 -2.80 -12.76
C ALA A 131 -6.51 -1.88 -13.93
N TYR A 132 -5.85 -0.76 -13.64
CA TYR A 132 -5.31 0.11 -14.67
C TYR A 132 -3.93 -0.38 -15.14
N THR A 133 -3.72 -0.48 -16.44
CA THR A 133 -2.48 -1.04 -17.00
C THR A 133 -1.28 -0.11 -16.84
N GLY A 134 -1.52 1.18 -16.63
CA GLY A 134 -0.50 2.21 -16.39
C GLY A 134 -0.38 2.62 -14.92
N ASP A 135 -0.91 1.84 -13.99
CA ASP A 135 -0.75 2.10 -12.55
C ASP A 135 0.73 1.93 -12.14
N ASN A 136 1.23 2.89 -11.35
CA ASN A 136 2.60 2.89 -10.86
C ASN A 136 2.77 2.17 -9.51
N THR A 137 1.69 1.83 -8.82
CA THR A 137 1.68 1.26 -7.46
C THR A 137 1.11 -0.15 -7.38
N VAL A 138 0.19 -0.50 -8.29
CA VAL A 138 -0.41 -1.83 -8.39
C VAL A 138 0.04 -2.44 -9.70
N TYR A 139 0.95 -3.40 -9.64
CA TYR A 139 1.57 -3.98 -10.82
C TYR A 139 0.76 -5.17 -11.36
N PRO A 140 0.98 -5.60 -12.62
CA PRO A 140 0.29 -6.75 -13.18
C PRO A 140 0.35 -8.00 -12.29
N SER A 141 1.52 -8.33 -11.71
CA SER A 141 1.63 -9.49 -10.82
C SER A 141 0.78 -9.35 -9.56
N ASP A 142 0.69 -8.14 -9.01
CA ASP A 142 -0.11 -7.87 -7.81
C ASP A 142 -1.61 -8.04 -8.11
N SER A 143 -2.08 -7.43 -9.21
CA SER A 143 -3.50 -7.55 -9.61
C SER A 143 -3.92 -8.99 -9.90
N THR A 144 -3.03 -9.79 -10.50
CA THR A 144 -3.26 -11.22 -10.74
C THR A 144 -3.29 -12.00 -9.42
N ALA A 145 -2.31 -11.79 -8.54
CA ALA A 145 -2.28 -12.48 -7.25
C ALA A 145 -3.52 -12.16 -6.38
N ILE A 146 -3.96 -10.90 -6.36
CA ILE A 146 -5.19 -10.49 -5.65
C ILE A 146 -6.41 -11.19 -6.26
N PHE A 147 -6.55 -11.16 -7.58
CA PHE A 147 -7.68 -11.80 -8.25
C PHE A 147 -7.74 -13.30 -7.98
N GLU A 148 -6.60 -13.99 -8.06
CA GLU A 148 -6.50 -15.42 -7.78
C GLU A 148 -6.87 -15.75 -6.32
N ALA A 149 -6.46 -14.91 -5.36
CA ALA A 149 -6.73 -15.10 -3.94
C ALA A 149 -8.19 -14.88 -3.51
N ILE A 150 -9.01 -14.17 -4.30
CA ILE A 150 -10.44 -13.99 -4.00
C ILE A 150 -11.15 -15.35 -4.05
N ALA A 151 -11.86 -15.74 -2.99
CA ALA A 151 -12.50 -17.07 -2.89
C ALA A 151 -13.81 -17.20 -3.70
N SER A 152 -14.39 -16.08 -4.13
CA SER A 152 -15.61 -16.07 -4.93
C SER A 152 -15.51 -16.92 -6.21
N ALA A 153 -16.52 -17.76 -6.42
CA ALA A 153 -16.68 -18.52 -7.66
C ALA A 153 -17.22 -17.66 -8.82
N ASP A 154 -17.91 -16.56 -8.50
CA ASP A 154 -18.39 -15.57 -9.46
C ASP A 154 -17.48 -14.33 -9.41
N LYS A 155 -16.30 -14.44 -10.02
CA LYS A 155 -15.35 -13.32 -10.09
C LYS A 155 -14.88 -13.04 -11.51
N VAL A 156 -14.73 -11.76 -11.83
CA VAL A 156 -14.22 -11.29 -13.13
C VAL A 156 -13.12 -10.26 -12.94
N GLN A 157 -12.13 -10.26 -13.83
CA GLN A 157 -11.04 -9.28 -13.87
C GLN A 157 -11.09 -8.50 -15.18
N HIS A 158 -10.92 -7.18 -15.10
CA HIS A 158 -10.73 -6.30 -16.25
C HIS A 158 -9.42 -5.53 -16.12
N LYS A 159 -8.70 -5.42 -17.23
CA LYS A 159 -7.50 -4.58 -17.37
C LYS A 159 -7.84 -3.45 -18.32
N ILE A 160 -7.72 -2.21 -17.84
CA ILE A 160 -8.14 -1.01 -18.56
C ILE A 160 -6.94 -0.09 -18.73
N ARG A 161 -6.78 0.51 -19.91
CA ARG A 161 -5.72 1.49 -20.13
C ARG A 161 -5.98 2.74 -19.32
N GLY A 162 -5.06 3.10 -18.45
CA GLY A 162 -5.12 4.31 -17.66
C GLY A 162 -3.94 4.44 -16.71
N ASP A 163 -3.64 5.65 -16.25
CA ASP A 163 -2.67 5.86 -15.17
C ASP A 163 -3.25 5.40 -13.82
N HIS A 164 -2.47 5.60 -12.75
CA HIS A 164 -2.89 5.30 -11.38
C HIS A 164 -4.25 5.92 -10.97
N HIS A 165 -4.68 7.00 -11.62
CA HIS A 165 -5.95 7.69 -11.38
C HIS A 165 -6.99 7.45 -12.49
N GLY A 166 -6.71 6.53 -13.42
CA GLY A 166 -7.55 6.23 -14.58
C GLY A 166 -7.59 7.37 -15.61
N HIS A 167 -6.60 8.26 -15.65
CA HIS A 167 -6.43 9.20 -16.75
C HIS A 167 -5.86 8.51 -17.99
N ALA A 168 -6.06 9.13 -19.14
CA ALA A 168 -5.49 8.70 -20.41
C ALA A 168 -3.95 8.64 -20.36
N LEU A 169 -3.36 7.64 -21.01
CA LEU A 169 -1.91 7.47 -21.04
C LEU A 169 -1.28 8.26 -22.19
N ALA A 170 -1.99 8.38 -23.31
CA ALA A 170 -1.64 9.20 -24.45
C ALA A 170 -2.68 10.30 -24.72
N GLU A 171 -2.25 11.35 -25.40
CA GLU A 171 -3.13 12.45 -25.83
C GLU A 171 -4.21 11.92 -26.79
N GLY A 172 -5.45 12.37 -26.58
CA GLY A 172 -6.60 11.97 -27.40
C GLY A 172 -7.23 10.61 -27.03
N GLU A 173 -6.64 9.83 -26.12
CA GLU A 173 -7.29 8.63 -25.58
C GLU A 173 -8.44 8.99 -24.61
N GLU A 174 -9.50 8.17 -24.58
CA GLU A 174 -10.52 8.26 -23.52
C GLU A 174 -9.87 7.88 -22.17
N PRO A 175 -10.07 8.65 -21.07
CA PRO A 175 -9.57 8.25 -19.76
C PRO A 175 -10.14 6.91 -19.32
N GLY A 176 -9.27 5.97 -18.92
CA GLY A 176 -9.66 4.62 -18.49
C GLY A 176 -10.75 4.57 -17.41
N ARG A 177 -10.84 5.58 -16.55
CA ARG A 177 -11.92 5.68 -15.55
C ARG A 177 -13.32 5.74 -16.15
N ILE A 178 -13.47 6.22 -17.38
CA ILE A 178 -14.76 6.24 -18.09
C ILE A 178 -15.16 4.83 -18.51
N GLU A 179 -14.22 4.06 -19.06
CA GLU A 179 -14.42 2.64 -19.37
C GLU A 179 -14.70 1.81 -18.10
N ALA A 180 -13.93 2.06 -17.02
CA ALA A 180 -14.15 1.42 -15.73
C ALA A 180 -15.57 1.67 -15.19
N GLY A 181 -16.06 2.91 -15.33
CA GLY A 181 -17.42 3.28 -14.93
C GLY A 181 -18.49 2.57 -15.73
N LYS A 182 -18.30 2.41 -17.05
CA LYS A 182 -19.22 1.64 -17.92
C LYS A 182 -19.26 0.17 -17.49
N ILE A 183 -18.11 -0.46 -17.36
CA ILE A 183 -17.97 -1.87 -16.93
C ILE A 183 -18.63 -2.10 -15.56
N LEU A 184 -18.35 -1.23 -14.58
CA LEU A 184 -18.92 -1.36 -13.25
C LEU A 184 -20.45 -1.21 -13.28
N THR A 185 -20.95 -0.26 -14.08
CA THR A 185 -22.40 -0.03 -14.23
C THR A 185 -23.10 -1.23 -14.85
N ASP A 186 -22.55 -1.79 -15.92
CA ASP A 186 -23.10 -2.97 -16.60
C ASP A 186 -23.06 -4.21 -15.69
N TRP A 187 -21.95 -4.39 -14.96
CA TRP A 187 -21.80 -5.48 -14.00
C TRP A 187 -22.86 -5.41 -12.89
N LEU A 188 -23.10 -4.22 -12.34
CA LEU A 188 -24.14 -3.99 -11.33
C LEU A 188 -25.55 -4.20 -11.92
N ALA A 189 -25.85 -3.65 -13.10
CA ALA A 189 -27.16 -3.79 -13.72
C ALA A 189 -27.53 -5.25 -14.03
N SER A 190 -26.55 -6.07 -14.41
CA SER A 190 -26.76 -7.51 -14.66
C SER A 190 -27.11 -8.32 -13.40
N ARG A 191 -26.72 -7.84 -12.21
CA ARG A 191 -26.92 -8.52 -10.91
C ARG A 191 -28.02 -7.90 -10.07
N PHE A 192 -28.30 -6.62 -10.28
CA PHE A 192 -29.35 -5.86 -9.61
C PHE A 192 -30.21 -5.14 -10.66
N PRO A 193 -31.01 -5.89 -11.45
CA PRO A 193 -31.92 -5.27 -12.42
C PRO A 193 -32.89 -4.34 -11.72
N LYS A 194 -33.20 -3.19 -12.34
CA LYS A 194 -34.28 -2.33 -11.87
C LYS A 194 -35.61 -3.02 -12.17
N GLU A 195 -36.48 -3.08 -11.16
CA GLU A 195 -37.89 -3.46 -11.33
C GLU A 195 -38.62 -2.51 -12.28
#